data_AF-A0A538HLV7-F1
#
_entry.id   AF-A0A538HLV7-F1
#
_cell.length_a   1.000
_cell.length_b   1.000
_cell.length_c   1.000
_cell.angle_alpha   90.00
_cell.angle_beta   90.00
_cell.angle_gamma   90.00
#
_symmetry.space_group_name_H-M   'P 1'
#
loop_
_entity.id
_entity.type
_entity.pdbx_description
1 polymer ?
#
loop_
_entity_poly.entity_id
_entity_poly.type
_entity_poly.pdbx_seq_one_letter_code
_entity_poly.pdbx_strand_id
1 'polypeptide(L)'
;MKAIAIAALVLALTACGGSSRLSQAELAKRAGKICVDQARTIAQIPRGPATATNATGYLGAVLSVVEDGVKRFHALKPPTDVAPTYSRFLAELDRNADILRTLRAAAAARTRAQYEAGLSDLHRSRVRINALERQLGFTGCTGVG
;
A
#
# COMPACT_ATOMS: atom_id res chain seq x y z
N MET A 1 -21.28 -13.28 -58.43
CA MET A 1 -20.26 -12.22 -58.30
C MET A 1 -20.36 -11.66 -56.89
N LYS A 2 -19.27 -11.75 -56.11
CA LYS A 2 -19.22 -11.46 -54.67
C LYS A 2 -19.06 -9.95 -54.46
N ALA A 3 -19.85 -9.33 -53.58
CA ALA A 3 -19.66 -7.92 -53.22
C ALA A 3 -19.79 -7.68 -51.70
N ILE A 4 -18.61 -7.59 -51.09
CA ILE A 4 -18.19 -6.64 -50.05
C ILE A 4 -18.87 -6.77 -48.67
N ALA A 5 -18.20 -7.55 -47.81
CA ALA A 5 -18.27 -7.45 -46.37
C ALA A 5 -17.67 -6.12 -45.89
N ILE A 6 -18.45 -5.32 -45.16
CA ILE A 6 -17.97 -4.16 -44.42
C ILE A 6 -17.47 -4.68 -43.07
N ALA A 7 -16.17 -4.96 -42.99
CA ALA A 7 -15.49 -5.27 -41.75
C ALA A 7 -15.37 -3.98 -40.93
N ALA A 8 -16.08 -3.93 -39.80
CA ALA A 8 -15.90 -2.90 -38.78
C ALA A 8 -14.51 -3.08 -38.15
N LEU A 9 -13.56 -2.27 -38.63
CA LEU A 9 -12.21 -2.15 -38.11
C LEU A 9 -12.28 -1.42 -36.75
N VAL A 10 -12.52 -2.15 -35.67
CA VAL A 10 -12.39 -1.62 -34.31
C VAL A 10 -10.91 -1.36 -34.08
N LEU A 11 -10.55 -0.08 -34.15
CA LEU A 11 -9.21 0.45 -33.89
C LEU A 11 -8.69 -0.07 -32.55
N ALA A 12 -7.73 -0.98 -32.64
CA ALA A 12 -6.80 -1.30 -31.59
C ALA A 12 -6.00 -0.04 -31.24
N LEU A 13 -6.41 0.67 -30.20
CA LEU A 13 -5.56 1.64 -29.52
C LEU A 13 -4.61 0.86 -28.62
N THR A 14 -3.39 0.74 -29.12
CA THR A 14 -2.17 0.44 -28.38
C THR A 14 -2.07 1.32 -27.12
N ALA A 15 -1.93 0.70 -25.95
CA ALA A 15 -1.43 1.36 -24.74
C ALA A 15 -0.22 0.61 -24.21
N CYS A 16 0.81 0.53 -25.05
CA CYS A 16 2.17 0.19 -24.66
C CYS A 16 2.90 1.51 -24.34
N GLY A 17 3.33 1.73 -23.10
CA GLY A 17 4.47 2.63 -22.80
C GLY A 17 4.29 4.15 -22.80
N GLY A 18 3.08 4.72 -22.83
CA GLY A 18 2.85 6.16 -22.65
C GLY A 18 2.58 6.49 -21.17
N SER A 19 3.44 7.31 -20.54
CA SER A 19 3.35 7.70 -19.12
C SER A 19 2.25 8.73 -18.82
N SER A 20 1.02 8.49 -19.26
CA SER A 20 -0.13 9.27 -18.83
C SER A 20 -0.42 9.01 -17.34
N ARG A 21 -0.78 10.07 -16.62
CA ARG A 21 -1.29 9.96 -15.25
C ARG A 21 -2.57 9.12 -15.26
N LEU A 22 -2.84 8.44 -14.15
CA LEU A 22 -4.08 7.71 -13.95
C LEU A 22 -5.25 8.69 -13.81
N SER A 23 -6.43 8.28 -14.24
CA SER A 23 -7.67 8.90 -13.77
C SER A 23 -7.88 8.60 -12.27
N GLN A 24 -8.75 9.37 -11.61
CA GLN A 24 -9.10 9.15 -10.21
C GLN A 24 -9.66 7.74 -9.96
N ALA A 25 -10.53 7.24 -10.85
CA ALA A 25 -11.10 5.91 -10.75
C ALA A 25 -10.05 4.79 -10.92
N GLU A 26 -9.10 4.95 -11.85
CA GLU A 26 -8.01 3.99 -12.03
C GLU A 26 -7.04 3.99 -10.85
N LEU A 27 -6.72 5.18 -10.32
CA LEU A 27 -5.91 5.31 -9.11
C LEU A 27 -6.56 4.56 -7.95
N ALA A 28 -7.85 4.82 -7.67
CA ALA A 28 -8.59 4.15 -6.60
C ALA A 28 -8.65 2.63 -6.79
N LYS A 29 -8.89 2.15 -8.02
CA LYS A 29 -8.91 0.71 -8.33
C LYS A 29 -7.55 0.05 -8.09
N ARG A 30 -6.45 0.66 -8.57
CA ARG A 30 -5.09 0.11 -8.40
C ARG A 30 -4.66 0.16 -6.94
N ALA A 31 -4.92 1.26 -6.24
CA ALA A 31 -4.69 1.41 -4.80
C ALA A 31 -5.44 0.34 -3.99
N GLY A 32 -6.75 0.18 -4.25
CA GLY A 32 -7.56 -0.83 -3.59
C GLY A 32 -7.04 -2.25 -3.79
N LYS A 33 -6.55 -2.58 -5.00
CA LYS A 33 -5.88 -3.87 -5.24
C LYS A 33 -4.62 -4.05 -4.39
N ILE A 34 -3.76 -3.02 -4.29
CA ILE A 34 -2.56 -3.10 -3.45
C ILE A 34 -2.95 -3.40 -2.00
N CYS A 35 -3.92 -2.66 -1.46
CA CYS A 35 -4.39 -2.86 -0.09
C CYS A 35 -4.97 -4.26 0.17
N VAL A 36 -5.82 -4.77 -0.74
CA VAL A 36 -6.39 -6.13 -0.64
C VAL A 36 -5.30 -7.19 -0.69
N ASP A 37 -4.33 -7.05 -1.60
CA ASP A 37 -3.21 -7.98 -1.71
C ASP A 37 -2.37 -7.97 -0.41
N GLN A 38 -2.02 -6.80 0.11
CA GLN A 38 -1.27 -6.68 1.37
C GLN A 38 -2.02 -7.27 2.57
N ALA A 39 -3.31 -6.93 2.73
CA ALA A 39 -4.12 -7.45 3.82
C ALA A 39 -4.20 -8.99 3.78
N ARG A 40 -4.37 -9.56 2.59
CA ARG A 40 -4.37 -11.02 2.39
C ARG A 40 -3.04 -11.63 2.77
N THR A 41 -1.92 -11.08 2.31
CA THR A 41 -0.59 -11.62 2.62
C THR A 41 -0.27 -11.48 4.11
N ILE A 42 -0.60 -10.35 4.75
CA ILE A 42 -0.39 -10.16 6.19
C ILE A 42 -1.21 -11.14 7.01
N ALA A 43 -2.46 -11.43 6.61
CA ALA A 43 -3.33 -12.39 7.30
C ALA A 43 -2.77 -13.83 7.29
N GLN A 44 -1.89 -14.16 6.34
CA GLN A 44 -1.23 -15.46 6.24
C GLN A 44 0.04 -15.56 7.09
N ILE A 45 0.52 -14.46 7.67
CA ILE A 45 1.74 -14.46 8.50
C ILE A 45 1.42 -15.08 9.88
N PRO A 46 2.07 -16.19 10.25
CA PRO A 46 1.87 -16.81 11.56
C PRO A 46 2.31 -15.87 12.70
N ARG A 47 1.50 -15.75 13.74
CA ARG A 47 1.81 -14.89 14.90
C ARG A 47 2.61 -15.58 16.00
N GLY A 48 2.52 -16.91 16.10
CA GLY A 48 3.18 -17.71 17.13
C GLY A 48 2.85 -17.27 18.57
N PRO A 49 3.46 -17.89 19.59
CA PRO A 49 3.40 -17.41 20.97
C PRO A 49 4.02 -16.01 21.12
N ALA A 50 3.53 -15.21 22.06
CA ALA A 50 4.02 -13.86 22.32
C ALA A 50 5.43 -13.86 22.98
N THR A 51 6.47 -13.98 22.16
CA THR A 51 7.88 -13.92 22.56
C THR A 51 8.64 -12.88 21.74
N ALA A 52 9.79 -12.41 22.24
CA ALA A 52 10.62 -11.44 21.52
C ALA A 52 11.09 -11.95 20.14
N THR A 53 11.48 -13.23 20.05
CA THR A 53 11.90 -13.87 18.79
C THR A 53 10.75 -13.91 17.79
N ASN A 54 9.56 -14.34 18.22
CA ASN A 54 8.39 -14.39 17.35
C ASN A 54 7.93 -13.00 16.94
N ALA A 55 7.97 -12.01 17.85
CA ALA A 55 7.66 -10.62 17.53
C ALA A 55 8.62 -10.06 16.46
N THR A 56 9.92 -10.32 16.59
CA THR A 56 10.93 -9.91 15.61
C THR A 56 10.68 -10.55 14.24
N GLY A 57 10.40 -11.85 14.20
CA GLY A 57 10.09 -12.58 12.96
C GLY A 57 8.80 -12.09 12.30
N TYR A 58 7.73 -11.95 13.08
CA TYR A 58 6.44 -11.44 12.63
C TYR A 58 6.57 -10.03 12.05
N LEU A 59 7.23 -9.11 12.76
CA LEU A 59 7.44 -7.74 12.29
C LEU A 59 8.31 -7.69 11.03
N GLY A 60 9.30 -8.57 10.90
CA GLY A 60 10.08 -8.70 9.67
C GLY A 60 9.23 -9.12 8.46
N ALA A 61 8.37 -10.11 8.64
CA ALA A 61 7.46 -10.55 7.58
C ALA A 61 6.43 -9.47 7.21
N VAL A 62 5.83 -8.80 8.20
CA VAL A 62 4.89 -7.70 7.95
C VAL A 62 5.58 -6.53 7.23
N LEU A 63 6.78 -6.14 7.68
CA LEU A 63 7.56 -5.07 7.06
C LEU A 63 7.82 -5.34 5.58
N SER A 64 8.20 -6.57 5.21
CA SER A 64 8.43 -6.94 3.80
C SER A 64 7.19 -6.71 2.93
N VAL A 65 6.00 -7.08 3.43
CA VAL A 65 4.72 -6.84 2.72
C VAL A 65 4.40 -5.34 2.63
N VAL A 66 4.71 -4.57 3.68
CA VAL A 66 4.52 -3.12 3.69
C VAL A 66 5.44 -2.44 2.69
N GLU A 67 6.74 -2.80 2.66
CA GLU A 67 7.73 -2.25 1.73
C GLU A 67 7.40 -2.55 0.26
N ASP A 68 6.92 -3.76 -0.05
CA ASP A 68 6.42 -4.07 -1.40
C ASP A 68 5.22 -3.17 -1.79
N GLY A 69 4.26 -2.99 -0.88
CA GLY A 69 3.12 -2.10 -1.12
C GLY A 69 3.54 -0.66 -1.30
N VAL A 70 4.43 -0.14 -0.45
CA VAL A 70 5.01 1.21 -0.57
C VAL A 70 5.62 1.39 -1.96
N LYS A 71 6.46 0.46 -2.40
CA LYS A 71 7.05 0.49 -3.76
C LYS A 71 5.98 0.52 -4.85
N ARG A 72 4.93 -0.29 -4.72
CA ARG A 72 3.82 -0.34 -5.68
C ARG A 72 3.01 0.95 -5.71
N PHE A 73 2.82 1.61 -4.57
CA PHE A 73 2.17 2.92 -4.49
C PHE A 73 3.03 4.01 -5.13
N HIS A 74 4.34 4.08 -4.84
CA HIS A 74 5.25 5.02 -5.50
C HIS A 74 5.28 4.88 -7.03
N ALA A 75 5.00 3.68 -7.55
CA ALA A 75 4.91 3.44 -8.99
C ALA A 75 3.61 3.97 -9.64
N LEU A 76 2.59 4.33 -8.85
CA LEU A 76 1.36 4.91 -9.39
C LEU A 76 1.55 6.40 -9.71
N LYS A 77 0.94 6.85 -10.80
CA LYS A 77 0.99 8.25 -11.24
C LYS A 77 -0.38 8.89 -11.00
N PRO A 78 -0.59 9.63 -9.89
CA PRO A 78 -1.90 10.21 -9.59
C PRO A 78 -2.28 11.31 -10.59
N PRO A 79 -3.58 11.60 -10.75
CA PRO A 79 -4.02 12.80 -11.44
C PRO A 79 -3.54 14.05 -10.67
N THR A 80 -3.44 15.19 -11.37
CA THR A 80 -2.80 16.41 -10.85
C THR A 80 -3.56 17.05 -9.70
N ASP A 81 -4.89 16.92 -9.69
CA ASP A 81 -5.80 17.43 -8.68
C ASP A 81 -5.57 16.82 -7.29
N VAL A 82 -5.22 15.53 -7.22
CA VAL A 82 -4.97 14.82 -5.95
C VAL A 82 -3.49 14.63 -5.63
N ALA A 83 -2.58 15.03 -6.54
CA ALA A 83 -1.14 14.79 -6.39
C ALA A 83 -0.56 15.27 -5.03
N PRO A 84 -0.92 16.46 -4.49
CA PRO A 84 -0.41 16.88 -3.18
C PRO A 84 -0.85 15.95 -2.02
N THR A 85 -2.12 15.53 -2.03
CA THR A 85 -2.65 14.57 -1.04
C THR A 85 -2.00 13.21 -1.20
N TYR A 86 -1.76 12.78 -2.45
CA TYR A 86 -1.07 11.53 -2.75
C TYR A 86 0.38 11.53 -2.26
N SER A 87 1.13 12.63 -2.45
CA SER A 87 2.49 12.76 -1.92
C SER A 87 2.54 12.68 -0.40
N ARG A 88 1.56 13.27 0.30
CA ARG A 88 1.45 13.14 1.77
C ARG A 88 1.15 11.71 2.19
N PHE A 89 0.34 10.99 1.41
CA PHE A 89 0.07 9.57 1.63
C PHE A 89 1.34 8.73 1.46
N LEU A 90 2.11 8.92 0.39
CA LEU A 90 3.39 8.22 0.18
C LEU A 90 4.37 8.49 1.33
N ALA A 91 4.52 9.75 1.75
CA ALA A 91 5.41 10.10 2.86
C ALA A 91 5.00 9.42 4.18
N GLU A 92 3.70 9.28 4.46
CA GLU A 92 3.24 8.56 5.66
C GLU A 92 3.38 7.04 5.52
N LEU A 93 3.28 6.47 4.31
CA LEU A 93 3.62 5.06 4.06
C LEU A 93 5.10 4.78 4.31
N ASP A 94 5.99 5.63 3.81
CA ASP A 94 7.44 5.53 4.04
C ASP A 94 7.75 5.57 5.55
N ARG A 95 7.15 6.53 6.25
CA ARG A 95 7.23 6.64 7.71
C ARG A 95 6.69 5.40 8.44
N ASN A 96 5.62 4.78 7.94
CA ASN A 96 5.07 3.56 8.54
C ASN A 96 6.06 2.40 8.46
N ALA A 97 6.75 2.26 7.32
CA ALA A 97 7.81 1.27 7.14
C ALA A 97 8.99 1.53 8.09
N ASP A 98 9.41 2.80 8.27
CA ASP A 98 10.46 3.17 9.24
C ASP A 98 10.10 2.80 10.69
N ILE A 99 8.84 3.04 11.08
CA ILE A 99 8.34 2.65 12.41
C ILE A 99 8.38 1.14 12.59
N LEU A 100 7.98 0.36 11.58
CA LEU A 100 8.06 -1.10 11.62
C LEU A 100 9.50 -1.62 11.73
N ARG A 101 10.46 -0.98 11.05
CA ARG A 101 11.90 -1.28 11.22
C ARG A 101 12.35 -1.03 12.65
N THR A 102 11.94 0.10 13.24
CA THR A 102 12.26 0.46 14.63
C THR A 102 11.65 -0.52 15.62
N LEU A 103 10.38 -0.90 15.43
CA LEU A 103 9.69 -1.90 16.25
C LEU A 103 10.38 -3.26 16.20
N ARG A 104 10.79 -3.72 15.01
CA ARG A 104 11.53 -4.97 14.85
C ARG A 104 12.87 -4.91 15.60
N ALA A 105 13.60 -3.80 15.50
CA ALA A 105 14.86 -3.62 16.22
C ALA A 105 14.65 -3.61 17.75
N ALA A 106 13.63 -2.91 18.23
CA ALA A 106 13.29 -2.89 19.66
C ALA A 106 12.85 -4.27 20.18
N ALA A 107 12.11 -5.04 19.40
CA ALA A 107 11.75 -6.42 19.72
C ALA A 107 13.00 -7.31 19.86
N ALA A 108 13.95 -7.19 18.93
CA ALA A 108 15.21 -7.94 18.97
C ALA A 108 16.07 -7.55 20.18
N ALA A 109 16.14 -6.24 20.49
CA ALA A 109 16.89 -5.71 21.62
C ALA A 109 16.19 -5.86 22.99
N ARG A 110 14.94 -6.36 23.02
CA ARG A 110 14.09 -6.49 24.22
C ARG A 110 13.87 -5.15 24.96
N THR A 111 13.87 -4.04 24.23
CA THR A 111 13.70 -2.69 24.78
C THR A 111 12.23 -2.33 24.92
N ARG A 112 11.57 -2.83 25.98
CA ARG A 112 10.11 -2.70 26.18
C ARG A 112 9.57 -1.28 25.98
N ALA A 113 10.18 -0.26 26.58
CA ALA A 113 9.70 1.13 26.46
C ALA A 113 9.75 1.65 25.01
N GLN A 114 10.80 1.31 24.26
CA GLN A 114 10.91 1.68 22.84
C GLN A 114 9.91 0.90 21.98
N TYR A 115 9.66 -0.36 22.31
CA TYR A 115 8.65 -1.17 21.64
C TYR A 115 7.25 -0.59 21.85
N GLU A 116 6.87 -0.24 23.08
CA GLU A 116 5.58 0.39 23.40
C GLU A 116 5.41 1.76 22.73
N ALA A 117 6.46 2.60 22.74
CA ALA A 117 6.45 3.87 22.01
C ALA A 117 6.26 3.67 20.50
N GLY A 118 6.96 2.70 19.90
CA GLY A 118 6.82 2.36 18.49
C GLY A 118 5.42 1.87 18.13
N LEU A 119 4.71 1.16 19.01
CA LEU A 119 3.33 0.74 18.79
C LEU A 119 2.38 1.96 18.75
N SER A 120 2.60 2.94 19.63
CA SER A 120 1.84 4.20 19.62
C SER A 120 2.09 4.99 18.32
N ASP A 121 3.35 5.07 17.88
CA ASP A 121 3.71 5.71 16.61
C ASP A 121 3.06 5.01 15.41
N LEU A 122 3.09 3.68 15.40
CA LEU A 122 2.48 2.86 14.36
C LEU A 122 0.97 3.13 14.28
N HIS A 123 0.28 3.16 15.42
CA HIS A 123 -1.14 3.48 15.48
C HIS A 123 -1.44 4.89 14.93
N ARG A 124 -0.69 5.91 15.37
CA ARG A 124 -0.86 7.29 14.88
C ARG A 124 -0.62 7.41 13.38
N SER A 125 0.38 6.70 12.86
CA SER A 125 0.69 6.66 11.43
C SER A 125 -0.45 6.02 10.63
N ARG A 126 -0.99 4.87 11.09
CA ARG A 126 -2.14 4.20 10.46
C ARG A 126 -3.39 5.07 10.44
N VAL A 127 -3.68 5.81 11.51
CA VAL A 127 -4.81 6.76 11.52
C VAL A 127 -4.65 7.84 10.44
N ARG A 128 -3.42 8.36 10.25
CA ARG A 128 -3.11 9.34 9.19
C ARG A 128 -3.24 8.75 7.80
N ILE A 129 -2.72 7.54 7.59
CA ILE A 129 -2.87 6.79 6.33
C ILE A 129 -4.36 6.63 5.99
N ASN A 130 -5.17 6.09 6.92
CA ASN A 130 -6.60 5.90 6.72
C ASN A 130 -7.34 7.22 6.39
N ALA A 131 -6.93 8.34 6.99
CA ALA A 131 -7.51 9.64 6.68
C ALA A 131 -7.19 10.10 5.25
N LEU A 132 -5.95 9.89 4.80
CA LEU A 132 -5.51 10.23 3.45
C LEU A 132 -6.15 9.31 2.40
N GLU A 133 -6.27 8.01 2.68
CA GLU A 133 -6.98 7.05 1.83
C GLU A 133 -8.44 7.46 1.61
N ARG A 134 -9.14 7.93 2.65
CA ARG A 134 -10.49 8.47 2.52
C ARG A 134 -10.54 9.72 1.64
N GLN A 135 -9.59 10.64 1.80
CA GLN A 135 -9.49 11.84 0.96
C GLN A 135 -9.21 11.49 -0.51
N LEU A 136 -8.48 10.40 -0.75
CA LEU A 136 -8.14 9.88 -2.07
C LEU A 136 -9.21 8.93 -2.65
N GLY A 137 -10.26 8.60 -1.90
CA GLY A 137 -11.32 7.70 -2.35
C GLY A 137 -10.91 6.23 -2.46
N PHE A 138 -9.92 5.77 -1.69
CA PHE A 138 -9.44 4.40 -1.72
C PHE A 138 -10.33 3.47 -0.87
N THR A 139 -11.35 2.89 -1.49
CA THR A 139 -12.35 2.05 -0.80
C THR A 139 -11.86 0.63 -0.48
N GLY A 140 -10.80 0.15 -1.13
CA GLY A 140 -10.21 -1.17 -0.85
C GLY A 140 -9.22 -1.22 0.32
N CYS A 141 -8.92 -0.07 0.92
CA CYS A 141 -7.94 0.06 2.01
C CYS A 141 -8.58 0.18 3.40
N THR A 142 -9.90 0.38 3.47
CA THR A 142 -10.65 0.46 4.71
C THR A 142 -10.82 -0.95 5.30
N GLY A 143 -9.84 -1.46 6.06
CA GLY A 143 -9.97 -2.81 6.62
C GLY A 143 -8.85 -3.39 7.49
N VAL A 144 -7.83 -2.63 7.88
CA VAL A 144 -6.80 -3.13 8.81
C VAL A 144 -6.56 -2.14 9.94
N GLY A 145 -7.62 -1.89 10.72
CA GLY A 145 -7.55 -1.36 12.07
C GLY A 145 -7.24 -2.46 13.06
#